data_AF-A0A423KNA6-F1
#
_entry.id   AF-A0A423KNA6-F1
#
_cell.length_a   1.000
_cell.length_b   1.000
_cell.length_c   1.000
_cell.angle_alpha   90.00
_cell.angle_beta   90.00
_cell.angle_gamma   90.00
#
_symmetry.space_group_name_H-M   'P 1'
#
loop_
_entity.id
_entity.type
_entity.pdbx_description
1 polymer ?
#
loop_
_entity_poly.entity_id
_entity_poly.type
_entity_poly.pdbx_seq_one_letter_code
_entity_poly.pdbx_strand_id
1 'polypeptide(L)' 'MIIYEDEWAFWDDIAARYLLKHAATDHNVNHVIEGAGFYADSMVLERRKRKRAKLPVTSVSDGAGVAVVNG' A
#
# COMPACT_ATOMS: atom_id res chain seq x y z
N MET A 1 6.79 -7.23 6.74
CA MET A 1 6.90 -6.45 5.49
C MET A 1 7.83 -5.25 5.70
N ILE A 2 8.38 -4.62 4.65
CA ILE A 2 9.06 -3.31 4.75
C ILE A 2 8.01 -2.20 4.63
N ILE A 3 7.93 -1.32 5.63
CA ILE A 3 7.06 -0.13 5.67
C ILE A 3 7.92 1.12 5.50
N TYR A 4 7.57 2.00 4.57
CA TYR A 4 8.31 3.26 4.36
C TYR A 4 7.94 4.31 5.41
N GLU A 5 8.80 5.31 5.59
CA GLU A 5 8.61 6.37 6.60
C GLU A 5 7.25 7.08 6.47
N ASP A 6 6.81 7.38 5.25
CA ASP A 6 5.52 8.03 4.97
C ASP A 6 4.29 7.12 5.15
N GLU A 7 4.52 5.83 5.40
CA GLU A 7 3.47 4.81 5.53
C GLU A 7 3.24 4.39 6.99
N TRP A 8 4.18 4.66 7.90
CA TRP A 8 4.10 4.24 9.30
C TRP A 8 2.85 4.76 10.00
N ALA A 9 2.53 6.04 9.88
CA ALA A 9 1.34 6.62 10.51
C ALA A 9 0.03 5.97 10.01
N PHE A 10 -0.02 5.58 8.73
CA PHE A 10 -1.17 4.89 8.17
C PHE A 10 -1.24 3.43 8.64
N TRP A 11 -0.10 2.75 8.70
CA TRP A 11 -0.03 1.39 9.20
C TRP A 11 -0.46 1.32 10.67
N ASP A 12 0.06 2.22 11.50
CA ASP A 12 -0.23 2.29 12.94
C ASP A 12 -1.70 2.57 13.23
N ASP A 13 -2.33 3.51 12.51
CA ASP A 13 -3.77 3.79 12.65
C ASP A 13 -4.63 2.56 12.31
N ILE A 14 -4.29 1.80 11.26
CA ILE A 14 -5.01 0.58 10.90
C ILE A 14 -4.81 -0.53 11.93
N ALA A 15 -3.58 -0.73 12.39
CA ALA A 15 -3.26 -1.72 13.41
C ALA A 15 -4.00 -1.41 14.72
N ALA A 16 -3.93 -0.17 15.20
CA ALA A 16 -4.60 0.27 16.42
C ALA A 16 -6.13 0.10 16.35
N ARG A 17 -6.76 0.44 15.22
CA ARG A 17 -8.19 0.21 15.01
C ARG A 17 -8.56 -1.27 15.05
N TYR A 18 -7.72 -2.13 14.45
CA TYR A 18 -7.95 -3.57 14.45
C TYR A 18 -7.86 -4.13 15.87
N LEU A 19 -6.83 -3.76 16.62
CA LEU A 19 -6.64 -4.17 18.01
C LEU A 19 -7.84 -3.73 18.86
N LEU A 20 -8.24 -2.45 18.79
CA LEU A 20 -9.36 -1.92 19.56
C LEU A 20 -10.67 -2.67 19.27
N LYS A 21 -10.92 -2.98 17.99
CA LYS A 21 -12.12 -3.69 17.57
C LYS A 21 -12.19 -5.11 18.15
N HIS A 22 -11.05 -5.77 18.32
CA HIS A 22 -11.00 -7.18 18.74
C HIS A 22 -10.60 -7.39 20.20
N ALA A 23 -10.20 -6.33 20.91
CA ALA A 23 -9.73 -6.38 22.29
C ALA A 23 -10.72 -7.01 23.29
N ALA A 24 -12.03 -6.93 23.01
CA ALA A 24 -13.08 -7.49 23.86
C ALA A 24 -13.66 -8.82 23.34
N THR A 25 -13.31 -9.25 22.12
CA THR A 25 -13.95 -10.39 21.46
C THR A 25 -13.08 -11.65 21.43
N ASP A 26 -11.76 -11.51 21.46
CA ASP A 26 -10.82 -12.64 21.43
C ASP A 26 -9.82 -12.54 22.58
N HIS A 27 -9.79 -13.58 23.42
CA HIS A 27 -8.86 -13.66 24.56
C HIS A 27 -7.46 -14.13 24.13
N ASN A 28 -7.31 -14.64 22.90
CA ASN A 28 -6.00 -15.00 22.37
C ASN A 28 -5.31 -13.76 21.79
N VAL A 29 -4.60 -13.05 22.67
CA VAL A 29 -3.90 -11.80 22.35
C VAL A 29 -2.91 -11.97 21.19
N ASN A 30 -2.23 -13.12 21.09
CA ASN A 30 -1.28 -13.37 20.00
C ASN A 30 -1.97 -13.40 18.64
N HIS A 31 -3.13 -14.07 18.56
CA HIS A 31 -3.92 -14.12 17.33
C HIS A 31 -4.40 -12.72 16.90
N VAL A 32 -4.81 -11.90 17.86
CA VAL A 32 -5.25 -10.51 17.60
C VAL A 32 -4.09 -9.63 17.12
N ILE A 33 -2.90 -9.78 17.70
CA ILE A 33 -1.69 -9.04 17.31
C ILE A 33 -1.25 -9.43 15.89
N GLU A 34 -1.20 -10.73 15.59
CA GLU A 34 -0.84 -11.23 14.26
C GLU A 34 -1.84 -10.76 13.20
N GLY A 35 -3.14 -10.84 13.51
CA GLY A 35 -4.21 -10.36 12.65
C GLY A 35 -4.12 -8.86 12.37
N ALA A 36 -3.82 -8.04 13.39
CA ALA A 36 -3.63 -6.61 13.23
C ALA A 36 -2.46 -6.28 12.29
N GLY A 37 -1.32 -6.94 12.48
CA GLY A 37 -0.14 -6.76 11.64
C GLY A 37 -0.39 -7.16 10.19
N PHE A 38 -1.00 -8.33 9.97
CA PHE A 38 -1.34 -8.81 8.63
C PHE A 38 -2.33 -7.90 7.90
N TYR A 39 -3.34 -7.41 8.62
CA TYR A 39 -4.33 -6.50 8.05
C TYR A 39 -3.73 -5.14 7.68
N ALA A 40 -2.93 -4.54 8.57
CA ALA A 40 -2.25 -3.28 8.31
C ALA A 40 -1.26 -3.39 7.13
N ASP A 41 -0.51 -4.48 7.06
CA ASP A 41 0.36 -4.82 5.93
C ASP A 41 -0.44 -4.85 4.61
N SER A 42 -1.56 -5.58 4.59
CA SER A 42 -2.42 -5.69 3.41
C SER A 42 -2.95 -4.33 2.94
N MET A 43 -3.33 -3.45 3.86
CA MET A 43 -3.81 -2.10 3.54
C MET A 43 -2.71 -1.20 2.96
N VAL A 44 -1.47 -1.31 3.44
CA VAL A 44 -0.33 -0.60 2.87
C VAL A 44 -0.09 -1.05 1.42
N LEU A 45 -0.14 -2.35 1.15
CA LEU A 45 0.01 -2.87 -0.22
C LEU A 45 -1.08 -2.35 -1.16
N GLU A 46 -2.35 -2.36 -0.72
CA GLU A 46 -3.46 -1.82 -1.51
C GLU A 46 -3.30 -0.31 -1.76
N ARG A 47 -2.81 0.45 -0.77
CA ARG A 47 -2.51 1.88 -0.94
C ARG A 47 -1.40 2.11 -1.96
N ARG A 48 -0.33 1.30 -1.93
CA ARG A 48 0.78 1.36 -2.91
C ARG A 48 0.28 1.06 -4.33
N LYS A 49 -0.56 0.03 -4.50
CA LYS A 49 -1.19 -0.28 -5.79
C LYS A 49 -1.99 0.89 -6.33
N ARG A 50 -2.81 1.55 -5.49
CA ARG A 50 -3.59 2.74 -5.86
C ARG A 50 -2.73 3.95 -6.23
N LYS A 51 -1.62 4.20 -5.50
CA LYS A 51 -0.65 5.24 -5.84
C LYS A 51 0.01 4.95 -7.20
N ARG A 52 0.44 3.71 -7.44
CA ARG A 52 1.07 3.29 -8.71
C ARG A 52 0.11 3.35 -9.90
N ALA A 53 -1.15 2.95 -9.73
CA ALA A 53 -2.15 3.02 -10.79
C ALA A 53 -2.54 4.46 -11.19
N LYS A 54 -2.29 5.44 -10.32
CA LYS A 54 -2.57 6.86 -10.59
C LYS A 54 -1.42 7.60 -11.29
N LEU A 55 -0.23 7.04 -11.33
CA LEU A 55 0.84 7.60 -12.14
C LEU A 55 0.49 7.32 -13.61
N PRO A 56 0.54 8.33 -14.52
CA PRO A 56 0.39 8.06 -15.93
C PRO A 56 1.46 7.04 -16.30
N VAL A 57 1.02 5.89 -16.82
CA VAL A 57 1.92 4.94 -17.48
C VAL A 57 2.43 5.67 -18.70
N THR A 58 3.55 6.38 -18.58
CA THR A 58 4.37 6.74 -19.73
C THR A 58 4.92 5.42 -20.25
N SER A 59 4.14 4.77 -21.12
CA SER A 59 4.64 3.79 -22.05
C SER A 59 5.74 4.48 -22.84
N VAL A 60 6.99 4.17 -22.50
CA VAL A 60 8.14 4.58 -23.31
C VAL A 60 7.90 3.95 -24.68
N SER A 61 7.60 4.80 -25.67
CA SER A 61 7.49 4.39 -27.06
C SER A 61 8.90 4.06 -27.54
N ASP A 62 9.28 2.80 -27.47
CA ASP A 62 10.41 2.25 -28.23
C ASP A 62 10.04 2.33 -29.72
N GLY A 63 10.38 3.46 -30.34
CA GLY A 63 10.04 3.75 -31.71
C GLY A 63 11.02 4.77 -32.28
N ALA A 64 12.16 4.27 -32.72
CA ALA A 64 13.04 4.98 -33.64
C ALA A 64 12.21 5.51 -34.82
N GLY A 65 12.07 6.82 -34.92
CA GLY A 65 11.35 7.49 -35.99
C GLY A 65 11.87 8.89 -36.15
N VAL A 66 12.87 9.05 -37.03
CA VAL A 66 13.45 10.32 -37.46
C VAL A 66 12.32 11.27 -37.89
N ALA A 67 12.14 12.38 -37.17
CA ALA A 67 11.30 13.47 -37.63
C ALA A 67 12.05 14.25 -38.72
N VAL A 68 11.85 13.84 -39.98
CA VAL A 68 12.17 14.65 -41.15
C VAL A 68 11.10 15.74 -41.30
N VAL A 69 11.57 16.98 -41.48
CA VAL A 69 10.84 18.21 -41.83
C VAL A 69 9.83 18.01 -42.96
N ASN A 70 8.70 18.73 -42.92
CA ASN A 70 8.10 19.35 -44.11
C ASN A 70 7.08 20.46 -43.76
N GLY A 71 7.22 21.61 -44.43
CA GLY A 71 6.16 22.60 -44.66
C GLY A 71 6.28 23.90 -43.90
#